data_AF-A0A1A6G0Z1-F1
#
_entry.id   AF-A0A1A6G0Z1-F1
#
_cell.length_a   1.000
_cell.length_b   1.000
_cell.length_c   1.000
_cell.angle_alpha   90.00
_cell.angle_beta   90.00
_cell.angle_gamma   90.00
#
_symmetry.space_group_name_H-M   'P 1'
#
loop_
_entity.id
_entity.type
_entity.pdbx_description
1 polymer ?
#
loop_
_entity_poly.entity_id
_entity_poly.type
_entity_poly.pdbx_seq_one_letter_code
_entity_poly.pdbx_strand_id
1 'polypeptide(L)'
;MEFFTFVSTVGTWDLWRAYRDNLEANYQNSDRYFYARGNFEAQQRGAGGIWAAKIISTSRKYFQGLLNRYYFGMRNHGSESLESTRKAEEWGRSGKDPNHFRPQGLPEKF
;
A
#
# COMPACT_ATOMS: atom_id res chain seq x y z
N MET A 1 -12.42 15.18 -8.33
CA MET A 1 -11.04 14.71 -8.47
C MET A 1 -10.28 15.12 -7.22
N GLU A 2 -10.27 14.31 -6.16
CA GLU A 2 -9.61 14.67 -4.88
C GLU A 2 -9.17 13.37 -4.17
N PHE A 3 -8.33 12.56 -4.81
CA PHE A 3 -7.69 11.40 -4.15
C PHE A 3 -6.28 11.75 -3.63
N PHE A 4 -5.82 12.98 -3.88
CA PHE A 4 -4.43 13.39 -3.66
C PHE A 4 -4.18 14.12 -2.34
N THR A 5 -5.20 14.41 -1.53
CA THR A 5 -5.06 15.44 -0.50
C THR A 5 -4.38 15.01 0.81
N PHE A 6 -4.03 13.74 1.06
CA PHE A 6 -3.38 13.39 2.35
C PHE A 6 -2.38 12.22 2.35
N VAL A 7 -1.70 11.91 1.25
CA VAL A 7 -0.52 11.03 1.35
C VAL A 7 0.70 11.92 1.64
N SER A 8 1.03 12.07 2.92
CA SER A 8 2.30 12.69 3.31
C SER A 8 3.45 11.90 2.68
N THR A 9 4.59 12.55 2.39
CA THR A 9 5.78 11.88 1.87
C THR A 9 6.24 10.69 2.72
N VAL A 10 5.89 10.68 4.01
CA VAL A 10 6.16 9.56 4.92
C VAL A 10 5.29 8.33 4.60
N GLY A 11 4.00 8.53 4.29
CA GLY A 11 3.10 7.46 3.88
C GLY A 11 3.50 6.78 2.56
N THR A 12 4.22 7.48 1.69
CA THR A 12 4.73 6.94 0.42
C THR A 12 5.76 5.82 0.60
N TRP A 13 6.57 5.85 1.66
CA TRP A 13 7.54 4.78 1.94
C TRP A 13 6.88 3.52 2.48
N ASP A 14 5.86 3.66 3.33
CA ASP A 14 5.14 2.52 3.90
C ASP A 14 4.30 1.81 2.82
N LEU A 15 3.68 2.56 1.90
CA LEU A 15 3.06 2.01 0.70
C LEU A 15 4.06 1.26 -0.19
N TRP A 16 5.28 1.77 -0.34
CA TRP A 16 6.33 1.08 -1.09
C TRP A 16 6.81 -0.19 -0.41
N ARG A 17 6.97 -0.17 0.92
CA ARG A 17 7.32 -1.36 1.69
C ARG A 17 6.23 -2.41 1.53
N ALA A 18 4.96 -2.04 1.69
CA ALA A 18 3.83 -2.93 1.47
C ALA A 18 3.78 -3.52 0.06
N TYR A 19 4.08 -2.72 -0.96
CA TYR A 19 4.21 -3.23 -2.32
C TYR A 19 5.35 -4.24 -2.47
N ARG A 20 6.54 -3.95 -1.93
CA ARG A 20 7.68 -4.86 -1.99
C ARG A 20 7.41 -6.16 -1.26
N ASP A 21 6.79 -6.09 -0.10
CA ASP A 21 6.42 -7.26 0.68
C ASP A 21 5.35 -8.09 -0.05
N ASN A 22 4.40 -7.45 -0.75
CA ASN A 22 3.45 -8.17 -1.60
C ASN A 22 4.15 -8.92 -2.74
N LEU A 23 5.10 -8.26 -3.42
CA LEU A 23 5.92 -8.90 -4.45
C LEU A 23 6.78 -10.03 -3.90
N GLU A 24 7.34 -9.86 -2.70
CA GLU A 24 8.18 -10.87 -2.04
C GLU A 24 7.34 -12.07 -1.55
N ALA A 25 6.15 -11.79 -1.02
CA ALA A 25 5.22 -12.81 -0.56
C ALA A 25 4.69 -13.66 -1.73
N ASN A 26 4.38 -13.00 -2.86
CA ASN A 26 3.81 -13.62 -4.05
C ASN A 26 2.69 -14.62 -3.71
N TYR A 27 1.82 -14.22 -2.77
CA TYR A 27 0.86 -15.10 -2.13
C TYR A 27 -0.54 -14.86 -2.69
N GLN A 28 -1.33 -15.93 -2.83
CA GLN A 28 -2.66 -15.81 -3.40
C GLN A 28 -3.60 -15.04 -2.45
N ASN A 29 -4.37 -14.09 -3.01
CA ASN A 29 -5.35 -13.27 -2.29
C ASN A 29 -4.77 -12.40 -1.16
N SER A 30 -3.46 -12.08 -1.20
CA SER A 30 -2.83 -11.19 -0.21
C SER A 30 -2.91 -9.70 -0.56
N ASP A 31 -3.38 -9.35 -1.75
CA ASP A 31 -3.39 -7.97 -2.25
C ASP A 31 -4.12 -7.02 -1.29
N ARG A 32 -5.37 -7.32 -0.91
CA ARG A 32 -6.14 -6.55 0.09
C ARG A 32 -5.42 -6.39 1.43
N TYR A 33 -4.70 -7.41 1.88
CA TYR A 33 -3.93 -7.32 3.12
C TYR A 33 -2.84 -6.25 3.00
N PHE A 34 -2.04 -6.28 1.94
CA PHE A 34 -0.98 -5.30 1.73
C PHE A 34 -1.54 -3.90 1.42
N TYR A 35 -2.68 -3.79 0.73
CA TYR A 35 -3.40 -2.52 0.54
C TYR A 35 -3.81 -1.89 1.87
N ALA A 36 -4.43 -2.67 2.75
CA ALA A 36 -4.84 -2.21 4.07
C ALA A 36 -3.64 -1.90 4.97
N ARG A 37 -2.61 -2.75 4.99
CA ARG A 37 -1.42 -2.58 5.83
C ARG A 37 -0.63 -1.34 5.48
N GLY A 38 -0.38 -1.10 4.19
CA GLY A 38 0.32 0.11 3.74
C GLY A 38 -0.42 1.39 4.10
N ASN A 39 -1.76 1.42 3.96
CA ASN A 39 -2.57 2.58 4.34
C ASN A 39 -2.68 2.78 5.86
N PHE A 40 -2.72 1.68 6.62
CA PHE A 40 -2.72 1.70 8.08
C PHE A 40 -1.40 2.25 8.63
N GLU A 41 -0.26 1.73 8.17
CA GLU A 41 1.07 2.24 8.54
C GLU A 41 1.25 3.72 8.15
N ALA A 42 0.80 4.09 6.95
CA ALA A 42 0.84 5.48 6.49
C ALA A 42 -0.03 6.41 7.34
N GLN A 43 -1.24 5.95 7.73
CA GLN A 43 -2.14 6.71 8.60
C GLN A 43 -1.57 6.90 10.01
N GLN A 44 -0.94 5.88 10.59
CA GLN A 44 -0.32 5.95 11.91
C GLN A 44 0.79 7.00 12.01
N ARG A 45 1.48 7.30 10.89
CA ARG A 45 2.53 8.32 10.83
C ARG A 45 1.98 9.76 10.84
N GLY A 46 0.67 9.95 10.68
CA GLY A 46 -0.01 11.25 10.76
C GLY A 46 0.36 12.24 9.65
N ALA A 47 -0.12 13.49 9.79
CA ALA A 47 0.11 14.60 8.85
C ALA A 47 1.51 15.25 8.98
N GLY A 48 2.48 14.61 9.63
CA GLY A 48 3.73 15.23 10.08
C GLY A 48 4.99 14.79 9.31
N GLY A 49 5.60 15.74 8.58
CA GLY A 49 7.04 15.96 8.57
C GLY A 49 7.95 15.02 7.76
N ILE A 50 8.33 15.49 6.58
CA ILE A 50 9.31 15.01 5.59
C ILE A 50 10.54 14.23 6.12
N TRP A 51 10.79 13.05 5.54
CA TRP A 51 12.14 12.47 5.42
C TRP A 51 12.66 12.70 3.99
N ALA A 52 13.30 13.84 3.77
CA ALA A 52 13.67 14.34 2.44
C ALA A 52 14.70 13.46 1.72
N ALA A 53 15.54 12.73 2.47
CA ALA A 53 16.73 12.10 1.92
C ALA A 53 16.46 10.87 1.03
N LYS A 54 15.39 10.09 1.26
CA LYS A 54 15.15 8.83 0.50
C LYS A 54 14.31 9.00 -0.76
N ILE A 55 13.40 9.97 -0.75
CA ILE A 55 12.53 10.26 -1.90
C ILE A 55 13.30 11.05 -2.96
N ILE A 56 14.23 11.93 -2.55
CA ILE A 56 15.08 12.65 -3.51
C ILE A 56 16.01 11.68 -4.25
N SER A 57 16.45 10.58 -3.64
CA SER A 57 17.31 9.59 -4.31
C SER A 57 16.57 8.63 -5.25
N THR A 58 15.25 8.46 -5.06
CA THR A 58 14.43 7.51 -5.81
C THR A 58 13.39 8.29 -6.60
N SER A 59 13.79 8.84 -7.75
CA SER A 59 13.03 9.66 -8.70
C SER A 59 11.50 9.59 -8.55
N ARG A 60 10.83 10.73 -8.33
CA ARG A 60 9.35 10.89 -8.31
C ARG A 60 8.63 10.15 -9.44
N LYS A 61 9.24 10.07 -10.63
CA LYS A 61 8.73 9.27 -11.78
C LYS A 61 8.70 7.77 -11.53
N TYR A 62 9.70 7.22 -10.84
CA TYR A 62 9.73 5.81 -10.43
C TYR A 62 8.62 5.53 -9.42
N PHE A 63 8.43 6.42 -8.45
CA PHE A 63 7.29 6.34 -7.52
C PHE A 63 5.93 6.48 -8.22
N GLN A 64 5.77 7.40 -9.17
CA GLN A 64 4.56 7.48 -9.99
C GLN A 64 4.32 6.21 -10.82
N GLY A 65 5.37 5.63 -11.41
CA GLY A 65 5.29 4.36 -12.12
C GLY A 65 4.95 3.18 -11.20
N LEU A 66 5.46 3.20 -9.97
CA LEU A 66 5.15 2.22 -8.92
C LEU A 66 3.72 2.34 -8.41
N LEU A 67 3.25 3.55 -8.14
CA LEU A 67 1.85 3.79 -7.81
C LEU A 67 0.97 3.36 -8.98
N ASN A 68 1.34 3.67 -10.22
CA ASN A 68 0.63 3.13 -11.37
C ASN A 68 0.66 1.60 -11.42
N ARG A 69 1.75 0.95 -11.01
CA ARG A 69 1.84 -0.51 -10.97
C ARG A 69 1.07 -1.12 -9.79
N TYR A 70 0.97 -0.41 -8.68
CA TYR A 70 0.19 -0.75 -7.50
C TYR A 70 -1.31 -0.57 -7.77
N TYR A 71 -1.71 0.52 -8.42
CA TYR A 71 -3.10 0.85 -8.75
C TYR A 71 -3.63 0.18 -10.01
N PHE A 72 -2.77 -0.07 -11.00
CA PHE A 72 -3.17 -0.57 -12.33
C PHE A 72 -2.41 -1.82 -12.79
N GLY A 73 -1.42 -2.32 -12.03
CA GLY A 73 -0.37 -3.18 -12.60
C GLY A 73 -0.16 -4.57 -11.98
N MET A 74 -0.99 -5.07 -11.06
CA MET A 74 -0.92 -6.49 -10.70
C MET A 74 -1.89 -7.32 -11.55
N ARG A 75 -1.29 -7.91 -12.60
CA ARG A 75 -1.78 -9.08 -13.33
C ARG A 75 -1.54 -10.34 -12.49
N ASN A 76 -2.53 -11.24 -12.46
CA ASN A 76 -2.46 -12.69 -12.18
C ASN A 76 -2.52 -13.25 -10.74
N HIS A 77 -3.07 -12.54 -9.74
CA HIS A 77 -3.47 -13.16 -8.45
C HIS A 77 -4.94 -12.87 -8.11
N GLY A 78 -5.86 -13.36 -8.94
CA GLY A 78 -7.29 -13.14 -8.78
C GLY A 78 -7.72 -11.75 -9.24
N SER A 79 -8.86 -11.67 -9.92
CA SER A 79 -9.44 -10.42 -10.41
C SER A 79 -10.02 -9.61 -9.25
N GLU A 80 -9.18 -9.03 -8.39
CA GLU A 80 -9.66 -8.05 -7.42
C GLU A 80 -10.19 -6.83 -8.16
N SER A 81 -11.45 -6.49 -7.92
CA SER A 81 -12.05 -5.30 -8.53
C SER A 81 -11.42 -4.04 -7.94
N LEU A 82 -11.38 -2.97 -8.72
CA LEU A 82 -10.96 -1.65 -8.25
C LEU A 82 -11.73 -1.22 -6.98
N GLU A 83 -13.01 -1.61 -6.88
CA GLU A 83 -13.83 -1.36 -5.69
C GLU A 83 -13.33 -2.11 -4.45
N SER A 84 -12.92 -3.37 -4.62
CA SER A 84 -12.35 -4.20 -3.55
C SER A 84 -11.05 -3.60 -3.01
N THR A 85 -10.17 -3.17 -3.92
CA THR A 85 -8.95 -2.44 -3.59
C THR A 85 -9.28 -1.19 -2.78
N ARG A 86 -10.19 -0.34 -3.27
CA ARG A 86 -10.58 0.90 -2.60
C ARG A 86 -11.10 0.67 -1.18
N LYS A 87 -11.91 -0.38 -0.96
CA LYS A 87 -12.42 -0.75 0.36
C LYS A 87 -11.31 -1.16 1.34
N ALA A 88 -10.30 -1.92 0.87
CA ALA A 88 -9.18 -2.30 1.72
C ALA A 88 -8.28 -1.12 2.08
N GLU A 89 -8.06 -0.19 1.15
CA GLU A 89 -7.34 1.04 1.43
C GLU A 89 -8.07 1.92 2.46
N GLU A 90 -9.38 2.12 2.27
CA GLU A 90 -10.23 2.88 3.21
C GLU A 90 -10.24 2.24 4.60
N TRP A 91 -10.29 0.90 4.67
CA TRP A 91 -10.19 0.16 5.92
C TRP A 91 -8.89 0.47 6.66
N GLY A 92 -7.74 0.31 6.01
CA GLY A 92 -6.43 0.61 6.60
C GLY A 92 -6.31 2.08 6.99
N ARG A 93 -6.72 2.99 6.10
CA ARG A 93 -6.69 4.44 6.33
C ARG A 93 -7.63 4.90 7.46
N SER A 94 -8.66 4.12 7.78
CA SER A 94 -9.51 4.36 8.93
C SER A 94 -8.89 3.90 10.25
N GLY A 95 -7.68 3.34 10.24
CA GLY A 95 -7.00 2.81 11.42
C GLY A 95 -7.51 1.44 11.86
N LYS A 96 -8.21 0.71 10.98
CA LYS A 96 -8.69 -0.65 11.29
C LYS A 96 -7.63 -1.69 10.97
N ASP A 97 -7.66 -2.80 11.71
CA ASP A 97 -6.67 -3.87 11.62
C ASP A 97 -6.58 -4.47 10.19
N PRO A 98 -5.42 -4.37 9.52
CA PRO A 98 -5.19 -4.98 8.21
C PRO A 98 -5.36 -6.50 8.19
N ASN A 99 -5.17 -7.18 9.33
CA ASN A 99 -5.31 -8.64 9.41
C ASN A 99 -6.71 -9.13 9.09
N HIS A 100 -7.71 -8.25 9.06
CA HIS A 100 -9.03 -8.54 8.50
C HIS A 100 -8.97 -9.15 7.09
N PHE A 101 -7.95 -8.78 6.29
CA PHE A 101 -7.73 -9.30 4.93
C PHE A 101 -6.59 -10.31 4.84
N ARG A 102 -5.93 -10.68 5.94
CA ARG A 102 -4.76 -11.55 5.91
C ARG A 102 -5.19 -12.96 5.44
N PRO A 103 -4.65 -13.49 4.33
CA PRO A 103 -4.98 -14.83 3.91
C PRO A 103 -4.30 -15.85 4.83
N GLN A 104 -4.98 -16.98 5.06
CA GLN A 104 -4.47 -18.06 5.87
C GLN A 104 -3.15 -18.58 5.27
N GLY A 105 -2.14 -18.75 6.11
CA GLY A 105 -0.81 -19.24 5.71
C GLY A 105 0.15 -18.17 5.18
N LEU A 106 -0.26 -16.89 5.11
CA LEU A 106 0.69 -15.81 4.80
C LEU A 106 1.79 -15.76 5.90
N PRO A 107 3.08 -15.87 5.54
CA PRO A 107 4.17 -15.90 6.52
C PRO A 107 4.14 -14.71 7.47
N GLU A 108 4.30 -14.95 8.77
CA GLU A 108 4.17 -13.93 9.84
C GLU A 108 5.14 -12.74 9.72
N LYS A 109 6.23 -12.88 8.95
CA LYS A 109 7.16 -11.77 8.68
C LYS A 109 6.51 -10.62 7.89
N PHE A 110 5.40 -10.90 7.21
CA PHE A 110 4.60 -9.93 6.47
C PHE A 110 3.43 -9.47 7.32
#